data_AF-A0A383ARN9-F1
#
_entry.id   AF-A0A383ARN9-F1
#
_cell.length_a   1.000
_cell.length_b   1.000
_cell.length_c   1.000
_cell.angle_alpha   90.00
_cell.angle_beta   90.00
_cell.angle_gamma   90.00
#
_symmetry.space_group_name_H-M   'P 1'
#
loop_
_entity.id
_entity.type
_entity.pdbx_description
1 polymer ?
#
loop_
_entity_poly.entity_id
_entity_poly.type
_entity_poly.pdbx_seq_one_letter_code
_entity_poly.pdbx_strand_id
1 'polypeptide(L)'
;IAKNLFSEYGWIFAAGLVALLAKDVMINLVKGILIFYGHDFDNDDVIYISGRQARIVRVGVTSTTFYMSDRKTKMVVPNEQLKELTIEKTLGINGGDSYLPKGGDPDFDPRTK
;
A
#
# COMPACT_ATOMS: atom_id res chain seq x y z
N ILE A 1 39.27 19.52 -32.91
CA ILE A 1 37.85 19.95 -33.01
C ILE A 1 36.93 18.87 -32.45
N ALA A 2 36.87 17.66 -33.03
CA ALA A 2 36.04 16.56 -32.50
C ALA A 2 36.32 16.17 -31.03
N LYS A 3 37.60 16.04 -30.61
CA LYS A 3 37.95 15.70 -29.21
C LYS A 3 37.48 16.73 -28.17
N ASN A 4 37.51 18.02 -28.51
CA ASN A 4 37.11 19.08 -27.58
C ASN A 4 35.58 19.15 -27.48
N LEU A 5 34.85 18.95 -28.58
CA LEU A 5 33.40 18.91 -28.60
C LEU A 5 32.83 17.73 -27.79
N PHE A 6 33.41 16.53 -27.94
CA PHE A 6 33.00 15.36 -27.16
C PHE A 6 33.33 15.49 -25.67
N SER A 7 34.42 16.17 -25.32
CA SER A 7 34.78 16.42 -23.91
C SER A 7 33.86 17.45 -23.25
N GLU A 8 33.48 18.50 -23.97
CA GLU A 8 32.70 19.63 -23.44
C GLU A 8 31.19 19.35 -23.38
N TYR A 9 30.66 18.47 -24.24
CA TYR A 9 29.25 18.05 -24.20
C TYR A 9 29.03 16.62 -23.66
N GLY A 10 30.10 15.83 -23.52
CA GLY A 10 30.02 14.45 -23.02
C GLY A 10 29.49 14.37 -21.58
N TRP A 11 29.73 15.39 -20.76
CA TRP A 11 29.19 15.44 -19.40
C TRP A 11 27.69 15.71 -19.37
N ILE A 12 27.13 16.49 -20.30
CA ILE A 12 25.68 16.72 -20.41
C ILE A 12 24.99 15.42 -20.83
N PHE A 13 25.60 14.68 -21.77
CA PHE A 13 25.11 13.37 -22.19
C PHE A 13 25.14 12.36 -21.03
N ALA A 14 26.26 12.30 -20.29
CA ALA A 14 26.37 11.44 -19.11
C ALA A 14 25.37 11.84 -18.01
N ALA A 15 25.20 13.14 -17.74
CA ALA A 15 24.24 13.66 -16.78
C ALA A 15 22.79 13.33 -17.20
N GLY A 16 22.47 13.45 -18.48
CA GLY A 16 21.16 13.05 -19.03
C GLY A 16 20.89 11.55 -18.87
N LEU A 17 21.90 10.71 -19.09
CA LEU A 17 21.80 9.26 -18.89
C LEU A 17 21.57 8.91 -17.41
N VAL A 18 22.30 9.55 -16.50
CA VAL A 18 22.15 9.38 -15.05
C VAL A 18 20.77 9.86 -14.58
N ALA A 19 20.30 11.00 -15.09
CA ALA A 19 18.98 11.52 -14.76
C ALA A 19 17.84 10.59 -15.22
N LEU A 20 17.99 9.96 -16.40
CA LEU A 20 17.02 8.98 -16.90
C LEU A 20 16.98 7.73 -16.00
N LEU A 21 18.12 7.22 -15.55
CA LEU A 21 18.16 6.08 -14.62
C LEU A 21 17.61 6.44 -13.23
N ALA A 22 17.90 7.65 -12.74
CA ALA A 22 17.41 8.14 -11.46
C ALA A 22 15.89 8.33 -11.45
N LYS A 23 15.28 8.65 -12.59
CA LYS A 23 13.83 8.85 -12.72
C LYS A 23 13.05 7.62 -12.24
N ASP A 24 13.44 6.42 -12.66
CA ASP A 24 12.71 5.20 -12.32
C ASP A 24 12.83 4.88 -10.82
N VAL A 25 14.02 5.09 -10.24
CA VAL A 25 14.26 4.97 -8.80
C VAL A 25 13.39 5.96 -8.00
N MET A 26 13.33 7.21 -8.43
CA MET A 26 12.53 8.25 -7.79
C MET A 26 11.03 7.94 -7.83
N ILE A 27 10.53 7.45 -8.96
CA ILE A 27 9.12 7.07 -9.10
C ILE A 27 8.77 5.92 -8.14
N ASN A 28 9.64 4.93 -8.01
CA ASN A 28 9.42 3.80 -7.11
C ASN A 28 9.51 4.20 -5.63
N LEU A 29 10.41 5.14 -5.29
CA LEU A 29 10.50 5.72 -3.96
C LEU A 29 9.22 6.47 -3.57
N VAL A 30 8.72 7.35 -4.46
CA VAL A 30 7.49 8.13 -4.21
C VAL A 30 6.28 7.21 -4.06
N LYS A 31 6.16 6.16 -4.89
CA LYS A 31 5.10 5.14 -4.73
C LYS A 31 5.15 4.46 -3.37
N GLY A 32 6.34 4.15 -2.86
CA GLY A 32 6.52 3.57 -1.52
C GLY A 32 6.06 4.51 -0.41
N ILE A 33 6.40 5.80 -0.49
CA ILE A 33 5.98 6.82 0.50
C ILE A 33 4.47 7.03 0.49
N LEU A 34 3.85 7.11 -0.69
CA LEU A 34 2.40 7.35 -0.81
C LEU A 34 1.55 6.26 -0.15
N ILE A 35 1.98 5.00 -0.21
CA ILE A 35 1.27 3.87 0.41
C ILE A 35 1.31 3.94 1.95
N PHE A 36 2.34 4.55 2.54
CA PHE A 36 2.36 4.80 3.98
C PHE A 36 1.53 5.99 4.42
N TYR A 37 1.37 6.97 3.54
CA TYR A 37 0.63 8.18 3.87
C TYR A 37 -0.89 7.94 3.86
N GLY A 38 -1.36 7.04 2.99
CA GLY A 38 -2.75 6.56 3.03
C GLY A 38 -2.92 5.47 4.07
N HIS A 39 -3.79 5.67 5.07
CA HIS A 39 -4.30 4.62 5.96
C HIS A 39 -5.25 3.63 5.24
N ASP A 40 -5.00 3.36 3.96
CA ASP A 40 -5.84 2.46 3.15
C ASP A 40 -5.59 1.00 3.54
N PHE A 41 -4.36 0.70 3.99
CA PHE A 41 -3.89 -0.61 4.42
C PHE A 41 -3.39 -0.55 5.87
N ASP A 42 -4.26 -0.90 6.81
CA ASP A 42 -3.84 -1.08 8.19
C ASP A 42 -3.54 -2.56 8.48
N ASN A 43 -2.74 -2.79 9.52
CA ASN A 43 -2.47 -4.16 9.98
C ASN A 43 -3.75 -4.80 10.52
N ASP A 44 -3.87 -6.12 10.36
CA ASP A 44 -5.02 -6.94 10.71
C ASP A 44 -6.32 -6.73 9.89
N ASP A 45 -6.30 -5.84 8.90
CA ASP A 45 -7.42 -5.71 7.97
C ASP A 45 -7.65 -6.99 7.15
N VAL A 46 -8.93 -7.36 7.02
CA VAL A 46 -9.38 -8.47 6.17
C VAL A 46 -9.78 -7.90 4.81
N ILE A 47 -9.06 -8.33 3.79
CA ILE A 47 -9.26 -7.91 2.41
C ILE A 47 -9.51 -9.13 1.51
N TYR A 48 -10.09 -8.89 0.34
CA TYR A 48 -10.24 -9.90 -0.69
C TYR A 48 -9.36 -9.53 -1.88
N ILE A 49 -8.49 -10.47 -2.26
CA ILE A 49 -7.63 -10.36 -3.43
C ILE A 49 -8.21 -11.29 -4.49
N SER A 50 -8.80 -10.72 -5.55
CA SER A 50 -9.45 -11.48 -6.62
C SER A 50 -10.46 -12.52 -6.11
N GLY A 51 -11.28 -12.14 -5.13
CA GLY A 51 -12.31 -13.00 -4.51
C GLY A 51 -11.79 -13.98 -3.45
N ARG A 52 -10.48 -14.00 -3.13
CA ARG A 52 -9.91 -14.84 -2.07
C ARG A 52 -9.61 -14.01 -0.83
N GLN A 53 -10.02 -14.50 0.33
CA GLN A 53 -9.81 -13.81 1.60
C GLN A 53 -8.34 -13.83 2.02
N ALA A 54 -7.81 -12.65 2.34
CA ALA A 54 -6.48 -12.46 2.86
C ALA A 54 -6.50 -11.46 4.03
N ARG A 55 -5.61 -11.63 5.01
CA ARG A 55 -5.41 -10.67 6.09
C ARG A 55 -4.07 -9.97 5.93
N ILE A 56 -4.03 -8.66 6.16
CA ILE A 56 -2.77 -7.91 6.19
C ILE A 56 -2.04 -8.22 7.49
N VAL A 57 -0.88 -8.86 7.42
CA VAL A 57 -0.07 -9.16 8.61
C VAL A 57 0.88 -8.01 8.92
N ARG A 58 1.46 -7.42 7.87
CA ARG A 58 2.44 -6.35 7.99
C ARG A 58 2.49 -5.54 6.71
N VAL A 59 2.35 -4.23 6.84
CA VAL A 59 2.70 -3.25 5.79
C VAL A 59 4.15 -2.83 5.97
N GLY A 60 4.95 -2.96 4.91
CA GLY A 60 6.37 -2.57 4.86
C GLY A 60 6.65 -1.54 3.77
N VAL A 61 7.88 -1.01 3.76
CA VAL A 61 8.24 0.12 2.87
C VAL A 61 8.20 -0.24 1.40
N THR A 62 8.65 -1.44 1.12
CA THR A 62 8.80 -1.95 -0.24
C THR A 62 7.81 -3.06 -0.54
N SER A 63 7.32 -3.76 0.49
CA SER A 63 6.44 -4.90 0.35
C SER A 63 5.46 -5.03 1.50
N THR A 64 4.27 -5.55 1.18
CA THR A 64 3.22 -5.86 2.13
C THR A 64 3.05 -7.38 2.20
N THR A 65 2.92 -7.90 3.43
CA THR A 65 2.74 -9.33 3.68
C THR A 65 1.28 -9.62 3.99
N PHE A 66 0.69 -10.48 3.17
CA PHE A 66 -0.66 -11.00 3.35
C PHE A 66 -0.62 -12.42 3.88
N TYR A 67 -1.54 -12.75 4.77
CA TYR A 67 -1.85 -14.12 5.16
C TYR A 67 -3.08 -14.58 4.39
N MET A 68 -2.91 -15.59 3.53
CA MET A 68 -4.03 -16.19 2.82
C MET A 68 -4.73 -17.19 3.74
N SER A 69 -6.03 -16.97 4.01
CA SER A 69 -6.78 -17.85 4.91
C SER A 69 -7.06 -19.23 4.30
N ASP A 70 -7.14 -19.31 2.96
CA ASP A 70 -7.45 -20.54 2.25
C ASP A 70 -6.31 -21.57 2.28
N ARG A 71 -5.07 -21.13 2.04
CA ARG A 71 -3.88 -21.99 1.96
C ARG A 71 -3.06 -21.98 3.26
N LYS A 72 -3.40 -21.14 4.24
CA LYS A 72 -2.61 -20.89 5.45
C LYS A 72 -1.16 -20.48 5.17
N THR A 73 -0.93 -19.83 4.02
CA THR A 73 0.40 -19.39 3.57
C THR A 73 0.52 -17.88 3.63
N LYS A 74 1.77 -17.38 3.76
CA LYS A 74 2.08 -15.95 3.65
C LYS A 74 2.45 -15.61 2.20
N MET A 75 1.83 -14.57 1.65
CA MET A 75 2.19 -13.98 0.36
C MET A 75 2.84 -12.62 0.59
N VAL A 76 4.03 -12.43 0.07
CA VAL A 76 4.74 -11.13 0.10
C VAL A 76 4.57 -10.49 -1.27
N VAL A 77 3.98 -9.29 -1.30
CA VAL A 77 3.72 -8.55 -2.53
C VAL A 77 4.48 -7.23 -2.51
N PRO A 78 5.27 -6.91 -3.54
CA PRO A 78 5.85 -5.60 -3.73
C PRO A 78 4.77 -4.52 -3.82
N ASN A 79 5.01 -3.38 -3.17
CA ASN A 79 4.05 -2.27 -3.11
C ASN A 79 3.68 -1.71 -4.50
N GLU A 80 4.57 -1.84 -5.49
CA GLU A 80 4.30 -1.45 -6.87
C GLU A 80 3.21 -2.31 -7.53
N GLN A 81 3.16 -3.60 -7.19
CA GLN A 81 2.20 -4.57 -7.74
C GLN A 81 0.85 -4.53 -7.02
N LEU A 82 0.77 -3.91 -5.84
CA LEU A 82 -0.50 -3.74 -5.12
C LEU A 82 -1.55 -2.97 -5.94
N LYS A 83 -1.11 -2.08 -6.83
CA LYS A 83 -1.99 -1.30 -7.70
C LYS A 83 -2.64 -2.12 -8.81
N GLU A 84 -2.03 -3.23 -9.19
CA GLU A 84 -2.54 -4.13 -10.23
C GLU A 84 -3.57 -5.11 -9.64
N LEU A 85 -3.53 -5.34 -8.33
CA LEU A 85 -4.46 -6.21 -7.64
C LEU A 85 -5.78 -5.47 -7.40
N THR A 86 -6.90 -6.11 -7.77
CA THR A 86 -8.22 -5.69 -7.31
C THR A 86 -8.36 -6.07 -5.85
N ILE A 87 -8.19 -5.07 -4.98
CA ILE A 87 -8.31 -5.24 -3.54
C ILE A 87 -9.67 -4.72 -3.10
N GLU A 88 -10.47 -5.60 -2.50
CA GLU A 88 -11.74 -5.25 -1.89
C GLU A 88 -11.58 -5.29 -0.37
N LYS A 89 -11.92 -4.20 0.31
CA LYS A 89 -11.91 -4.14 1.79
C LYS A 89 -13.31 -4.42 2.29
N THR A 90 -13.45 -5.36 3.23
CA THR A 90 -14.74 -5.50 3.92
C THR A 90 -14.96 -4.24 4.75
N LEU A 91 -16.13 -3.62 4.59
CA LEU A 91 -16.57 -2.65 5.56
C LEU A 91 -16.82 -3.39 6.88
N GLY A 92 -16.51 -2.76 8.01
CA GLY A 92 -17.03 -3.23 9.29
C GLY A 92 -18.56 -3.30 9.23
N ILE A 93 -19.17 -4.16 10.06
CA ILE A 93 -20.62 -4.41 10.07
C ILE A 93 -21.48 -3.13 10.24
N ASN A 94 -20.89 -2.02 10.66
CA ASN A 94 -21.47 -0.68 10.59
C ASN A 94 -20.30 0.29 10.39
N GLY A 95 -20.18 0.95 9.24
CA GLY A 95 -19.12 1.93 9.02
C GLY A 95 -19.22 3.12 9.98
N GLY A 96 -18.50 3.06 11.10
CA GLY A 96 -18.36 4.12 12.10
C GLY A 96 -19.07 3.80 13.42
N ASP A 97 -18.26 3.45 14.43
CA ASP A 97 -18.59 3.22 15.84
C ASP A 97 -19.40 1.98 16.21
N SER A 98 -19.02 1.36 17.34
CA SER A 98 -19.81 0.36 18.04
C SER A 98 -21.25 0.84 18.12
N TYR A 99 -22.22 0.02 17.72
CA TYR A 99 -23.63 0.33 17.88
C TYR A 99 -23.88 0.72 19.34
N LEU A 100 -24.02 2.02 19.62
CA LEU A 100 -24.48 2.47 20.93
C LEU A 100 -25.95 2.04 20.98
N PRO A 101 -26.32 1.12 21.89
CA PRO A 101 -27.71 0.72 22.02
C PRO A 101 -28.53 1.99 22.26
N LYS A 102 -29.56 2.18 21.44
CA LYS A 102 -30.52 3.27 21.64
C LYS A 102 -31.48 2.82 22.74
N GLY A 103 -32.16 3.76 23.40
CA GLY A 103 -33.03 3.45 24.55
C GLY A 103 -34.21 2.49 24.29
N GLY A 104 -34.33 1.93 23.08
CA GLY A 104 -35.29 0.89 22.73
C GLY A 104 -34.67 -0.49 22.45
N ASP A 105 -33.35 -0.64 22.52
CA ASP A 105 -32.68 -1.92 22.27
C ASP A 105 -32.54 -2.74 23.56
N PRO A 106 -32.62 -4.08 23.48
CA PRO A 106 -32.56 -4.96 24.66
C PRO A 106 -31.28 -4.82 25.49
N ASP A 107 -30.16 -4.42 24.87
CA ASP A 107 -28.84 -4.31 25.48
C ASP A 107 -28.50 -2.89 25.99
N PHE A 108 -29.49 -1.99 26.10
CA PHE A 108 -29.27 -0.64 26.64
C PHE A 108 -29.12 -0.64 28.17
N ASP A 109 -27.90 -0.44 28.68
CA ASP A 109 -27.65 -0.14 30.10
C ASP A 109 -27.40 1.37 30.31
N PRO A 110 -28.28 2.08 31.05
CA PRO A 110 -28.08 3.51 31.34
C PRO A 110 -26.88 3.82 32.24
N ARG A 111 -26.19 2.81 32.80
CA ARG A 111 -25.07 2.96 33.75
C ARG A 111 -23.68 2.94 33.11
N THR A 112 -23.55 2.54 31.84
CA THR A 112 -22.25 2.38 31.15
C THR A 112 -21.74 3.65 30.46
N LYS A 113 -21.97 4.84 31.04
CA LYS A 113 -21.35 6.08 30.56
C LYS A 113 -19.97 6.31 31.14
#